data_AF-A0A554JI23-F1
#
_entry.id   AF-A0A554JI23-F1
#
_cell.length_a   1.000
_cell.length_b   1.000
_cell.length_c   1.000
_cell.angle_alpha   90.00
_cell.angle_beta   90.00
_cell.angle_gamma   90.00
#
_symmetry.space_group_name_H-M   'P 1'
#
loop_
_entity.id
_entity.type
_entity.pdbx_description
1 polymer ?
#
loop_
_entity_poly.entity_id
_entity_poly.type
_entity_poly.pdbx_seq_one_letter_code
_entity_poly.pdbx_strand_id
1 'polypeptide(L)'
;MEEKDSSQNGLPWHIVEKAIAKEYAWLKKVLDFGPRFKEQDEIASELGIENYQMLRQIGIAIVSGKISARDIITEKASGLWSSQEMLAEIHSERHGGEWHKAMMGVIKKHFEEGYFEVVNEPYLNFGRADLGVYKPDYPNLYVEVGTTSLFKFWRNLSSMPHSVFLFVPTEYGAIEFITKNQDGKAI
;
A
#
# COMPACT_ATOMS: atom_id res chain seq x y z
N MET A 1 19.99 11.05 48.66
CA MET A 1 18.93 11.46 47.72
C MET A 1 19.61 11.58 46.38
N GLU A 2 19.65 10.49 45.62
CA GLU A 2 20.26 10.47 44.29
C GLU A 2 19.15 10.73 43.28
N GLU A 3 19.11 11.95 42.73
CA GLU A 3 18.44 12.20 41.46
C GLU A 3 19.23 11.48 40.37
N LYS A 4 18.78 10.29 39.99
CA LYS A 4 19.20 9.68 38.73
C LYS A 4 18.50 10.43 37.61
N ASP A 5 19.28 11.30 36.99
CA ASP A 5 19.03 12.02 35.76
C ASP A 5 18.34 11.11 34.71
N SER A 6 17.03 11.34 34.51
CA SER A 6 16.18 10.58 33.58
C SER A 6 16.29 11.06 32.13
N SER A 7 17.36 11.78 31.79
CA SER A 7 17.50 12.50 30.51
C SER A 7 17.91 11.65 29.30
N GLN A 8 18.09 10.33 29.44
CA GLN A 8 18.45 9.47 28.30
C GLN A 8 17.29 9.13 27.35
N ASN A 9 16.04 9.36 27.75
CA ASN A 9 14.88 9.20 26.87
C ASN A 9 14.17 10.56 26.81
N GLY A 10 14.26 11.24 25.66
CA GLY A 10 13.58 12.53 25.44
C GLY A 10 12.06 12.45 25.70
N LEU A 11 11.38 13.61 25.63
CA LEU A 11 9.92 13.70 25.83
C LEU A 11 9.16 12.57 25.11
N PRO A 12 8.03 12.07 25.63
CA PRO A 12 7.23 11.02 24.97
C PRO A 12 6.92 11.30 23.50
N TRP A 13 6.73 12.58 23.16
CA TRP A 13 6.57 13.03 21.77
C TRP A 13 7.76 12.69 20.86
N HIS A 14 9.00 12.75 21.35
CA HIS A 14 10.18 12.36 20.58
C HIS A 14 10.19 10.86 20.24
N ILE A 15 9.61 10.01 21.09
CA ILE A 15 9.45 8.57 20.80
C ILE A 15 8.46 8.40 19.63
N VAL A 16 7.33 9.12 19.68
CA VAL A 16 6.30 9.10 18.63
C VAL A 16 6.88 9.63 17.30
N GLU A 17 7.58 10.76 17.32
CA GLU A 17 8.20 11.32 16.11
C GLU A 17 9.26 10.39 15.52
N LYS A 18 10.06 9.72 16.35
CA LYS A 18 11.03 8.72 15.87
C LYS A 18 10.33 7.53 15.20
N ALA A 19 9.18 7.09 15.73
CA ALA A 19 8.37 6.05 15.10
C ALA A 19 7.80 6.53 13.75
N ILE A 20 7.21 7.73 13.70
CA ILE A 20 6.68 8.31 12.44
C ILE A 20 7.78 8.45 11.40
N ALA A 21 8.97 8.92 11.78
CA ALA A 21 10.11 9.05 10.88
C ALA A 21 10.59 7.70 10.33
N LYS A 22 10.52 6.64 11.15
CA LYS A 22 10.82 5.27 10.70
C LYS A 22 9.82 4.79 9.66
N GLU A 23 8.52 4.97 9.90
CA GLU A 23 7.47 4.60 8.94
C GLU A 23 7.59 5.42 7.64
N TYR A 24 7.86 6.72 7.75
CA TYR A 24 8.12 7.58 6.59
C TYR A 24 9.29 7.08 5.74
N ALA A 25 10.42 6.74 6.37
CA ALA A 25 11.60 6.24 5.67
C ALA A 25 11.33 4.89 5.00
N TRP A 26 10.55 4.01 5.66
CA TRP A 26 10.10 2.76 5.08
C TRP A 26 9.20 3.00 3.85
N LEU A 27 8.14 3.82 3.98
CA LEU A 27 7.22 4.14 2.88
C LEU A 27 7.94 4.69 1.65
N LYS A 28 8.93 5.57 1.82
CA LYS A 28 9.75 6.09 0.70
C LYS A 28 10.55 5.01 -0.02
N LYS A 29 10.95 3.96 0.69
CA LYS A 29 11.74 2.86 0.13
C LYS A 29 10.86 1.90 -0.65
N VAL A 30 9.67 1.61 -0.14
CA VAL A 30 8.83 0.51 -0.64
C VAL A 30 7.80 0.97 -1.68
N LEU A 31 7.31 2.21 -1.59
CA LEU A 31 6.39 2.74 -2.58
C LEU A 31 7.18 3.36 -3.74
N ASP A 32 7.10 2.71 -4.90
CA ASP A 32 7.62 3.23 -6.15
C ASP A 32 6.53 4.07 -6.83
N PHE A 33 6.68 5.39 -6.72
CA PHE A 33 5.73 6.34 -7.27
C PHE A 33 6.04 6.76 -8.70
N GLY A 34 7.00 6.15 -9.42
CA GLY A 34 7.30 6.37 -10.84
C GLY A 34 7.44 7.82 -11.37
N PRO A 35 7.94 8.04 -12.59
CA PRO A 35 8.04 9.39 -13.17
C PRO A 35 6.77 9.90 -13.88
N ARG A 36 5.75 9.05 -14.05
CA ARG A 36 4.55 9.32 -14.89
C ARG A 36 3.33 9.90 -14.15
N PHE A 37 3.47 10.33 -12.90
CA PHE A 37 2.32 10.66 -12.02
C PHE A 37 1.87 12.12 -12.01
N LYS A 38 2.24 12.87 -13.05
CA LYS A 38 2.11 14.34 -13.08
C LYS A 38 0.68 14.84 -12.80
N GLU A 39 -0.37 14.24 -13.35
CA GLU A 39 -1.73 14.82 -13.24
C GLU A 39 -2.36 14.74 -11.83
N GLN A 40 -2.17 13.63 -11.09
CA GLN A 40 -2.76 13.51 -9.74
C GLN A 40 -1.88 14.16 -8.67
N ASP A 41 -0.57 14.21 -8.90
CA ASP A 41 0.35 14.98 -8.07
C ASP A 41 0.24 16.50 -8.37
N GLU A 42 -0.23 16.90 -9.55
CA GLU A 42 -0.59 18.29 -9.88
C GLU A 42 -1.74 18.78 -9.00
N ILE A 43 -2.80 17.98 -8.79
CA ILE A 43 -3.89 18.34 -7.85
C ILE A 43 -3.34 18.54 -6.43
N ALA A 44 -2.46 17.64 -5.98
CA ALA A 44 -1.81 17.80 -4.68
C ALA A 44 -0.98 19.09 -4.63
N SER A 45 -0.23 19.38 -5.70
CA SER A 45 0.59 20.58 -5.84
C SER A 45 -0.25 21.87 -5.85
N GLU A 46 -1.39 21.89 -6.53
CA GLU A 46 -2.33 23.03 -6.55
C GLU A 46 -2.90 23.32 -5.15
N LEU A 47 -3.11 22.26 -4.35
CA LEU A 47 -3.54 22.37 -2.96
C LEU A 47 -2.39 22.70 -1.99
N GLY A 48 -1.15 22.82 -2.50
CA GLY A 48 0.04 23.03 -1.67
C GLY A 48 0.40 21.84 -0.78
N ILE A 49 -0.02 20.63 -1.18
CA ILE A 49 0.22 19.38 -0.45
C ILE A 49 1.43 18.68 -1.06
N GLU A 50 2.51 18.58 -0.28
CA GLU A 50 3.74 17.92 -0.70
C GLU A 50 3.74 16.43 -0.37
N ASN A 51 4.55 15.66 -1.11
CA ASN A 51 4.77 14.23 -0.87
C ASN A 51 5.19 13.92 0.57
N TYR A 52 5.99 14.81 1.17
CA TYR A 52 6.38 14.67 2.57
C TYR A 52 5.16 14.65 3.50
N GLN A 53 4.21 15.57 3.31
CA GLN A 53 3.03 15.69 4.16
C GLN A 53 2.14 14.45 4.02
N MET A 54 1.93 13.95 2.79
CA MET A 54 1.12 12.75 2.56
C MET A 54 1.74 11.51 3.21
N LEU A 55 3.03 11.25 2.96
CA LEU A 55 3.73 10.12 3.56
C LEU A 55 3.79 10.21 5.08
N ARG A 56 3.96 11.42 5.64
CA ARG A 56 3.93 11.65 7.08
C ARG A 56 2.55 11.32 7.67
N GLN A 57 1.47 11.72 7.01
CA GLN A 57 0.10 11.39 7.47
C GLN A 57 -0.16 9.88 7.44
N ILE A 58 0.32 9.17 6.40
CA ILE A 58 0.25 7.69 6.37
C ILE A 58 1.07 7.11 7.53
N GLY A 59 2.29 7.60 7.77
CA GLY A 59 3.13 7.17 8.90
C GLY A 59 2.46 7.39 10.26
N ILE A 60 1.80 8.54 10.47
CA ILE A 60 0.98 8.80 11.68
C ILE A 60 -0.15 7.77 11.79
N ALA A 61 -0.85 7.48 10.70
CA ALA A 61 -1.95 6.52 10.71
C ALA A 61 -1.47 5.09 11.04
N ILE A 62 -0.28 4.71 10.61
CA ILE A 62 0.36 3.44 10.98
C ILE A 62 0.73 3.44 12.47
N VAL A 63 1.47 4.45 12.95
CA VAL A 63 1.91 4.55 14.35
C VAL A 63 0.73 4.62 15.33
N SER A 64 -0.36 5.29 14.96
CA SER A 64 -1.59 5.36 15.75
C SER A 64 -2.46 4.10 15.64
N GLY A 65 -2.07 3.13 14.80
CA GLY A 65 -2.78 1.86 14.62
C GLY A 65 -4.09 1.97 13.83
N LYS A 66 -4.37 3.12 13.19
CA LYS A 66 -5.51 3.32 12.28
C LYS A 66 -5.34 2.53 10.98
N ILE A 67 -4.08 2.32 10.58
CA ILE A 67 -3.68 1.49 9.45
C ILE A 67 -2.71 0.43 9.96
N SER A 68 -2.88 -0.81 9.54
CA SER A 68 -1.82 -1.83 9.62
C SER A 68 -1.12 -1.90 8.28
N ALA A 69 0.21 -1.96 8.25
CA ALA A 69 0.97 -2.05 7.02
C ALA A 69 2.09 -3.10 7.14
N ARG A 70 2.32 -3.87 6.08
CA ARG A 70 3.43 -4.85 6.04
C ARG A 70 3.90 -5.13 4.62
N ASP A 71 5.19 -5.43 4.50
CA ASP A 71 5.77 -6.03 3.30
C ASP A 71 5.48 -7.53 3.28
N ILE A 72 5.17 -8.06 2.10
CA ILE A 72 5.05 -9.47 1.81
C ILE A 72 6.05 -9.79 0.70
N ILE A 73 7.13 -10.49 1.05
CA ILE A 73 8.26 -10.75 0.14
C ILE A 73 8.34 -12.25 -0.14
N THR A 74 8.68 -12.60 -1.38
CA THR A 74 8.88 -13.98 -1.83
C THR A 74 10.21 -14.12 -2.55
N GLU A 75 10.81 -15.31 -2.42
CA GLU A 75 12.06 -15.64 -3.11
C GLU A 75 11.84 -15.94 -4.60
N LYS A 76 10.62 -16.36 -4.97
CA LYS A 76 10.24 -16.74 -6.33
C LYS A 76 9.32 -15.72 -6.96
N ALA A 77 9.56 -15.38 -8.22
CA ALA A 77 8.67 -14.55 -9.00
C ALA A 77 7.25 -15.15 -9.02
N SER A 78 6.24 -14.33 -8.72
CA SER A 78 4.84 -14.71 -8.56
C SER A 78 4.56 -15.72 -7.46
N GLY A 79 5.50 -15.96 -6.53
CA GLY A 79 5.36 -16.95 -5.46
C GLY A 79 4.21 -16.68 -4.49
N LEU A 80 3.72 -15.44 -4.43
CA LEU A 80 2.52 -15.08 -3.67
C LEU A 80 1.23 -15.66 -4.27
N TRP A 81 1.21 -15.86 -5.59
CA TRP A 81 -0.01 -16.11 -6.34
C TRP A 81 -0.06 -17.51 -6.92
N SER A 82 1.10 -18.06 -7.28
CA SER A 82 1.22 -19.33 -7.98
C SER A 82 2.44 -20.10 -7.49
N SER A 83 2.32 -21.43 -7.45
CA SER A 83 3.45 -22.34 -7.23
C SER A 83 4.31 -22.54 -8.48
N GLN A 84 3.84 -22.10 -9.65
CA GLN A 84 4.55 -22.12 -10.92
C GLN A 84 5.14 -20.74 -11.23
N GLU A 85 6.39 -20.70 -11.67
CA GLU A 85 7.06 -19.50 -12.17
C GLU A 85 6.47 -19.09 -13.53
N MET A 86 5.32 -18.38 -13.51
CA MET A 86 4.61 -18.02 -14.75
C MET A 86 5.20 -16.80 -15.47
N LEU A 87 6.02 -15.98 -14.81
CA LEU A 87 6.49 -14.70 -15.34
C LEU A 87 8.00 -14.64 -15.62
N ALA A 88 8.72 -15.73 -15.42
CA ALA A 88 10.17 -15.80 -15.67
C ALA A 88 10.54 -15.52 -17.14
N GLU A 89 9.61 -15.57 -18.09
CA GLU A 89 9.87 -15.34 -19.51
C GLU A 89 9.56 -13.91 -20.00
N ILE A 90 8.89 -13.06 -19.21
CA ILE A 90 8.56 -11.67 -19.61
C ILE A 90 9.74 -10.74 -19.26
N HIS A 91 10.87 -10.98 -19.92
CA HIS A 91 12.07 -10.15 -19.82
C HIS A 91 12.09 -9.12 -20.95
N SER A 92 11.62 -7.89 -20.69
CA SER A 92 12.18 -6.72 -21.37
C SER A 92 11.92 -5.40 -20.63
N GLU A 93 10.77 -5.20 -19.97
CA GLU A 93 10.47 -3.93 -19.29
C GLU A 93 9.70 -4.14 -17.98
N ARG A 94 10.39 -3.98 -16.84
CA ARG A 94 9.75 -3.84 -15.53
C ARG A 94 8.78 -2.65 -15.60
N HIS A 95 7.52 -2.86 -15.21
CA HIS A 95 6.42 -1.89 -15.35
C HIS A 95 5.97 -1.59 -16.80
N GLY A 96 6.34 -2.42 -17.77
CA GLY A 96 5.77 -2.37 -19.11
C GLY A 96 4.29 -2.79 -19.13
N GLY A 97 3.54 -2.36 -20.14
CA GLY A 97 2.11 -2.69 -20.26
C GLY A 97 1.82 -4.19 -20.35
N GLU A 98 2.75 -4.98 -20.92
CA GLU A 98 2.65 -6.44 -20.97
C GLU A 98 2.87 -7.08 -19.59
N TRP A 99 3.91 -6.65 -18.86
CA TRP A 99 4.16 -7.11 -17.49
C TRP A 99 2.97 -6.81 -16.58
N HIS A 100 2.42 -5.59 -16.65
CA HIS A 100 1.28 -5.19 -15.83
C HIS A 100 0.05 -6.07 -16.12
N LYS A 101 -0.28 -6.29 -17.40
CA LYS A 101 -1.39 -7.18 -17.79
C LYS A 101 -1.16 -8.63 -17.36
N ALA A 102 0.06 -9.13 -17.49
CA ALA A 102 0.40 -10.48 -17.07
C ALA A 102 0.26 -10.64 -15.55
N MET A 103 0.80 -9.71 -14.76
CA MET A 103 0.65 -9.70 -13.30
C MET A 103 -0.82 -9.63 -12.87
N MET A 104 -1.63 -8.76 -13.48
CA MET A 104 -3.07 -8.70 -13.23
C MET A 104 -3.73 -10.06 -13.50
N GLY A 105 -3.37 -10.72 -14.60
CA GLY A 105 -3.89 -12.06 -14.93
C GLY A 105 -3.54 -13.11 -13.90
N VAL A 106 -2.30 -13.12 -13.40
CA VAL A 106 -1.85 -14.05 -12.35
C VAL A 106 -2.61 -13.82 -11.04
N ILE A 107 -2.71 -12.56 -10.59
CA ILE A 107 -3.41 -12.20 -9.36
C ILE A 107 -4.90 -12.52 -9.46
N LYS A 108 -5.53 -12.17 -10.58
CA LYS A 108 -6.93 -12.44 -10.83
C LYS A 108 -7.23 -13.94 -10.75
N LYS A 109 -6.45 -14.77 -11.45
CA LYS A 109 -6.59 -16.22 -11.42
C LYS A 109 -6.48 -16.78 -10.01
N HIS A 110 -5.50 -16.32 -9.23
CA HIS A 110 -5.32 -16.74 -7.83
C HIS A 110 -6.58 -16.53 -6.99
N PHE A 111 -7.19 -15.35 -7.07
CA PHE A 111 -8.39 -15.04 -6.29
C PHE A 111 -9.65 -15.73 -6.82
N GLU A 112 -9.80 -15.86 -8.14
CA GLU A 112 -10.91 -16.60 -8.76
C GLU A 112 -10.89 -18.08 -8.36
N GLU A 113 -9.71 -18.72 -8.31
CA GLU A 113 -9.54 -20.10 -7.81
C GLU A 113 -9.91 -20.22 -6.32
N GLY A 114 -9.76 -19.14 -5.55
CA GLY A 114 -10.22 -19.01 -4.16
C GLY A 114 -11.73 -18.70 -3.99
N TYR A 115 -12.50 -18.72 -5.08
CA TYR A 115 -13.92 -18.37 -5.14
C TYR A 115 -14.21 -16.92 -4.71
N PHE A 116 -13.30 -15.99 -5.02
CA PHE A 116 -13.56 -14.55 -4.89
C PHE A 116 -14.11 -13.99 -6.21
N GLU A 117 -14.95 -12.97 -6.13
CA GLU A 117 -15.32 -12.16 -7.28
C GLU A 117 -14.20 -11.16 -7.56
N VAL A 118 -13.69 -11.13 -8.80
CA VAL A 118 -12.63 -10.22 -9.22
C VAL A 118 -13.12 -9.28 -10.33
N VAL A 119 -13.16 -7.99 -10.02
CA VAL A 119 -13.58 -6.92 -10.94
C VAL A 119 -12.34 -6.17 -11.44
N ASN A 120 -12.22 -6.00 -12.75
CA ASN A 120 -11.19 -5.13 -13.33
C ASN A 120 -11.60 -3.67 -13.20
N GLU A 121 -10.65 -2.81 -12.82
CA GLU A 121 -10.84 -1.38 -12.69
C GLU A 121 -12.04 -0.94 -11.81
N PRO A 122 -12.22 -1.46 -10.59
CA PRO A 122 -13.30 -1.01 -9.73
C PRO A 122 -13.12 0.46 -9.36
N TYR A 123 -14.22 1.15 -9.07
CA TYR A 123 -14.17 2.49 -8.53
C TYR A 123 -13.67 2.49 -7.09
N LEU A 124 -12.78 3.43 -6.78
CA LEU A 124 -12.41 3.83 -5.43
C LEU A 124 -13.13 5.14 -5.09
N ASN A 125 -13.00 5.61 -3.84
CA ASN A 125 -13.44 6.96 -3.49
C ASN A 125 -12.69 8.02 -4.32
N PHE A 126 -11.42 7.75 -4.65
CA PHE A 126 -10.59 8.58 -5.51
C PHE A 126 -9.97 7.71 -6.60
N GLY A 127 -10.44 7.86 -7.84
CA GLY A 127 -9.94 7.13 -9.00
C GLY A 127 -10.42 5.68 -9.08
N ARG A 128 -9.58 4.81 -9.64
CA ARG A 128 -9.85 3.38 -9.83
C ARG A 128 -8.63 2.57 -9.38
N ALA A 129 -8.87 1.35 -8.90
CA ALA A 129 -7.83 0.35 -8.70
C ALA A 129 -7.60 -0.44 -9.99
N ASP A 130 -6.59 -1.31 -10.06
CA ASP A 130 -6.44 -2.23 -11.19
C ASP A 130 -7.39 -3.43 -11.03
N LEU A 131 -7.48 -3.97 -9.82
CA LEU A 131 -8.40 -5.06 -9.47
C LEU A 131 -9.13 -4.75 -8.16
N GLY A 132 -10.40 -5.18 -8.10
CA GLY A 132 -11.19 -5.29 -6.88
C GLY A 132 -11.50 -6.75 -6.61
N VAL A 133 -11.31 -7.18 -5.38
CA VAL A 133 -11.50 -8.57 -4.96
C VAL A 133 -12.51 -8.59 -3.82
N TYR A 134 -13.59 -9.34 -4.01
CA TYR A 134 -14.77 -9.33 -3.14
C TYR A 134 -15.21 -10.73 -2.75
N LYS A 135 -15.64 -10.88 -1.50
CA LYS A 135 -16.29 -12.09 -0.99
C LYS A 135 -17.14 -11.74 0.23
N PRO A 136 -18.33 -12.34 0.41
CA PRO A 136 -19.14 -12.13 1.59
C PRO A 136 -18.34 -12.39 2.88
N ASP A 137 -18.49 -11.50 3.86
CA ASP A 137 -17.81 -11.56 5.17
C ASP A 137 -16.29 -11.35 5.14
N TYR A 138 -15.71 -10.96 4.00
CA TYR A 138 -14.32 -10.52 3.89
C TYR A 138 -14.26 -9.01 3.63
N PRO A 139 -13.24 -8.30 4.16
CA PRO A 139 -12.97 -6.93 3.77
C PRO A 139 -12.73 -6.83 2.26
N ASN A 140 -13.19 -5.72 1.66
CA ASN A 140 -12.92 -5.46 0.24
C ASN A 140 -11.42 -5.25 0.03
N LEU A 141 -10.86 -5.92 -0.97
CA LEU A 141 -9.46 -5.80 -1.34
C LEU A 141 -9.34 -5.05 -2.67
N TYR A 142 -8.47 -4.05 -2.71
CA TYR A 142 -8.15 -3.27 -3.89
C TYR A 142 -6.67 -3.43 -4.22
N VAL A 143 -6.37 -3.86 -5.44
CA VAL A 143 -5.01 -4.16 -5.89
C VAL A 143 -4.54 -3.13 -6.90
N GLU A 144 -3.31 -2.67 -6.72
CA GLU A 144 -2.58 -1.77 -7.61
C GLU A 144 -1.29 -2.45 -8.04
N VAL A 145 -1.05 -2.58 -9.35
CA VAL A 145 0.07 -3.31 -9.93
C VAL A 145 1.04 -2.35 -10.61
N GLY A 146 2.29 -2.37 -10.16
CA GLY A 146 3.37 -1.55 -10.71
C GLY A 146 3.55 -0.26 -9.94
N THR A 147 3.15 0.87 -10.51
CA THR A 147 3.32 2.19 -9.89
C THR A 147 1.96 2.81 -9.60
N THR A 148 1.84 3.61 -8.53
CA THR A 148 0.57 4.26 -8.17
C THR A 148 0.80 5.72 -7.78
N SER A 149 -0.26 6.55 -7.81
CA SER A 149 -0.18 7.93 -7.35
C SER A 149 -0.18 7.96 -5.81
N LEU A 150 0.77 8.69 -5.23
CA LEU A 150 0.79 8.92 -3.79
C LEU A 150 -0.48 9.65 -3.32
N PHE A 151 -0.95 10.64 -4.08
CA PHE A 151 -2.17 11.37 -3.74
C PHE A 151 -3.40 10.45 -3.70
N LYS A 152 -3.61 9.65 -4.76
CA LYS A 152 -4.71 8.67 -4.82
C LYS A 152 -4.64 7.72 -3.63
N PHE A 153 -3.45 7.16 -3.40
CA PHE A 153 -3.22 6.19 -2.34
C PHE A 153 -3.53 6.77 -0.96
N TRP A 154 -2.96 7.93 -0.63
CA TRP A 154 -3.22 8.63 0.64
C TRP A 154 -4.70 8.95 0.87
N ARG A 155 -5.40 9.45 -0.17
CA ARG A 155 -6.83 9.79 -0.08
C ARG A 155 -7.71 8.57 0.14
N ASN A 156 -7.45 7.47 -0.56
CA ASN A 156 -8.23 6.24 -0.39
C ASN A 156 -7.98 5.58 0.97
N LEU A 157 -6.73 5.50 1.45
CA LEU A 157 -6.42 5.03 2.80
C LEU A 157 -7.17 5.82 3.89
N SER A 158 -7.33 7.14 3.69
CA SER A 158 -7.97 8.01 4.67
C SER A 158 -9.51 7.99 4.59
N SER A 159 -10.09 7.59 3.47
CA SER A 159 -11.54 7.72 3.22
C SER A 159 -12.29 6.41 3.10
N MET A 160 -11.57 5.28 2.98
CA MET A 160 -12.16 3.94 2.83
C MET A 160 -11.83 3.10 4.06
N PRO A 161 -12.58 3.21 5.18
CA PRO A 161 -12.38 2.35 6.34
C PRO A 161 -12.75 0.91 6.00
N HIS A 162 -12.23 -0.05 6.78
CA HIS A 162 -12.50 -1.48 6.62
C HIS A 162 -12.17 -2.02 5.21
N SER A 163 -11.11 -1.48 4.61
CA SER A 163 -10.63 -1.86 3.29
C SER A 163 -9.20 -2.39 3.38
N VAL A 164 -8.85 -3.29 2.47
CA VAL A 164 -7.49 -3.74 2.25
C VAL A 164 -7.00 -3.16 0.92
N PHE A 165 -5.80 -2.59 0.94
CA PHE A 165 -5.10 -2.14 -0.26
C PHE A 165 -3.83 -2.96 -0.39
N LEU A 166 -3.59 -3.47 -1.60
CA LEU A 166 -2.43 -4.29 -1.90
C LEU A 166 -1.68 -3.71 -3.08
N PHE A 167 -0.51 -3.16 -2.80
CA PHE A 167 0.36 -2.61 -3.82
C PHE A 167 1.38 -3.66 -4.23
N VAL A 168 1.41 -4.00 -5.53
CA VAL A 168 2.26 -5.04 -6.10
C VAL A 168 3.30 -4.37 -7.01
N PRO A 169 4.41 -3.85 -6.44
CA PRO A 169 5.41 -3.14 -7.22
C PRO A 169 6.23 -4.08 -8.12
N THR A 170 6.35 -5.35 -7.75
CA THR A 170 7.14 -6.33 -8.49
C THR A 170 6.50 -7.71 -8.39
N GLU A 171 6.96 -8.64 -9.23
CA GLU A 171 6.60 -10.05 -9.15
C GLU A 171 7.12 -10.75 -7.88
N TYR A 172 8.00 -10.11 -7.11
CA TYR A 172 8.63 -10.71 -5.91
C TYR A 172 7.94 -10.34 -4.60
N GLY A 173 6.95 -9.46 -4.62
CA GLY A 173 6.28 -9.09 -3.39
C GLY A 173 5.16 -8.09 -3.56
N ALA A 174 4.49 -7.85 -2.44
CA ALA A 174 3.42 -6.88 -2.31
C ALA A 174 3.53 -6.14 -0.98
N ILE A 175 2.84 -5.02 -0.87
CA ILE A 175 2.72 -4.23 0.35
C ILE A 175 1.24 -4.15 0.68
N GLU A 176 0.88 -4.67 1.84
CA GLU A 176 -0.50 -4.71 2.30
C GLU A 176 -0.74 -3.56 3.27
N PHE A 177 -1.85 -2.85 3.08
CA PHE A 177 -2.37 -1.83 3.98
C PHE A 177 -3.80 -2.17 4.35
N ILE A 178 -4.10 -2.24 5.65
CA ILE A 178 -5.43 -2.54 6.16
C ILE A 178 -5.93 -1.33 6.93
N THR A 179 -7.04 -0.73 6.49
CA THR A 179 -7.68 0.39 7.19
C THR A 179 -8.65 -0.14 8.25
N LYS A 180 -8.55 0.37 9.48
CA LYS A 180 -9.46 -0.03 10.57
C LYS A 180 -10.70 0.86 10.61
N ASN A 181 -11.75 0.36 11.27
CA ASN A 181 -12.92 1.17 11.59
C ASN A 181 -12.53 2.37 12.45
N GLN A 182 -13.28 3.48 12.31
CA GLN A 182 -13.09 4.69 13.11
C GLN A 182 -13.24 4.43 14.63
N ASP A 183 -13.85 3.30 15.01
CA ASP A 183 -14.05 2.87 16.39
C ASP A 183 -12.84 2.11 16.99
N GLY A 184 -11.74 1.96 16.24
CA GLY A 184 -10.49 1.38 16.74
C GLY A 184 -10.54 -0.11 17.11
N LYS A 185 -11.67 -0.80 16.91
CA LYS A 185 -11.78 -2.24 17.16
C LYS A 185 -11.18 -3.02 15.99
N ALA A 186 -10.16 -3.82 16.31
CA ALA A 186 -9.79 -4.96 15.49
C ALA A 186 -10.88 -6.03 15.61
N ILE A 187 -11.16 -6.75 14.52
CA ILE A 187 -12.00 -7.95 14.53
C ILE A 187 -11.11 -9.12 14.94
#